data_AF-A0A9X3H4T1-F1
#
_entry.id   AF-A0A9X3H4T1-F1
#
_cell.length_a   1.000
_cell.length_b   1.000
_cell.length_c   1.000
_cell.angle_alpha   90.00
_cell.angle_beta   90.00
_cell.angle_gamma   90.00
#
_symmetry.space_group_name_H-M   'P 1'
#
loop_
_entity.id
_entity.type
_entity.pdbx_description
1 polymer ?
#
loop_
_entity_poly.entity_id
_entity_poly.type
_entity_poly.pdbx_seq_one_letter_code
_entity_poly.pdbx_strand_id
1 'polypeptide(L)'
;MTSSALYFRKIVKALIQLAALPVFISACTFQQTEVAGTYKTEDPNLIKKGWKYVFEGYEGFTTGTELELNTDSTFYMTTCANIITGTWHHTDDSLYLRYQTNRWKNDSLHEHGIDGKRLTITEEFTEVVQIEGNQLIWNNSKAEDGRKVYIVLEK
;
A
#
# COMPACT_ATOMS: atom_id res chain seq x y z
N MET A 1 8.88 22.01 -75.64
CA MET A 1 7.61 22.11 -74.89
C MET A 1 7.72 21.24 -73.64
N THR A 2 8.24 21.82 -72.56
CA THR A 2 8.59 21.18 -71.28
C THR A 2 7.65 21.73 -70.21
N SER A 3 6.43 21.21 -70.11
CA SER A 3 5.39 21.81 -69.26
C SER A 3 4.67 20.82 -68.32
N SER A 4 5.14 19.57 -68.22
CA SER A 4 4.44 18.52 -67.46
C SER A 4 5.13 18.10 -66.16
N ALA A 5 6.41 18.44 -65.96
CA ALA A 5 7.21 17.96 -64.81
C ALA A 5 7.07 18.82 -63.53
N LEU A 6 6.59 20.07 -63.64
CA LEU A 6 6.50 21.00 -62.51
C LEU A 6 5.19 20.87 -61.71
N TYR A 7 4.15 20.25 -62.28
CA TYR A 7 2.84 20.13 -61.63
C TYR A 7 2.78 18.97 -60.63
N PHE A 8 3.49 17.87 -60.90
CA PHE A 8 3.47 16.67 -60.05
C PHE A 8 4.15 16.85 -58.69
N ARG A 9 5.13 17.77 -58.57
CA ARG A 9 5.85 18.01 -57.31
C ARG A 9 5.04 18.79 -56.25
N LYS A 10 3.96 19.48 -56.64
CA LYS A 10 3.09 20.18 -55.69
C LYS A 10 2.02 19.28 -55.06
N ILE A 11 1.57 18.24 -55.76
CA ILE A 11 0.51 17.34 -55.29
C ILE A 11 1.04 16.38 -54.21
N VAL A 12 2.28 15.91 -54.34
CA VAL A 12 2.87 14.96 -53.36
C VAL A 12 3.15 15.62 -51.99
N LYS A 13 3.46 16.92 -51.95
CA LYS A 13 3.65 17.65 -50.67
C LYS A 13 2.34 17.93 -49.92
N ALA A 14 1.20 17.96 -50.60
CA ALA A 14 -0.11 18.18 -49.99
C ALA A 14 -0.70 16.92 -49.33
N LEU A 15 -0.32 15.72 -49.81
CA LEU A 15 -0.78 14.45 -49.24
C LEU A 15 -0.01 14.00 -47.99
N ILE A 16 1.18 14.57 -47.73
CA ILE A 16 2.01 14.24 -46.56
C ILE A 16 1.60 15.04 -45.30
N GLN A 17 0.78 16.09 -45.44
CA GLN A 17 0.27 16.86 -44.30
C GLN A 17 -1.08 16.37 -43.74
N LEU A 18 -1.72 15.38 -44.38
CA LEU A 18 -2.96 14.77 -43.91
C LEU A 18 -2.75 13.45 -43.13
N ALA A 19 -1.51 13.16 -42.74
CA ALA A 19 -1.22 12.33 -41.58
C ALA A 19 -1.13 13.25 -40.35
N ALA A 20 -2.20 14.01 -40.13
CA ALA A 20 -2.42 14.72 -38.89
C ALA A 20 -2.57 13.64 -37.81
N LEU A 21 -1.44 13.43 -37.12
CA LEU A 21 -1.31 12.84 -35.80
C LEU A 21 -2.68 12.58 -35.17
N PRO A 22 -3.12 11.32 -34.99
CA PRO A 22 -4.03 11.06 -33.91
C PRO A 22 -3.25 11.46 -32.66
N VAL A 23 -3.49 12.67 -32.19
CA VAL A 23 -3.19 13.09 -30.83
C VAL A 23 -3.97 12.08 -30.01
N PHE A 24 -3.29 11.01 -29.61
CA PHE A 24 -3.73 10.12 -28.57
C PHE A 24 -3.86 11.02 -27.35
N ILE A 25 -5.05 11.59 -27.18
CA ILE A 25 -5.53 12.07 -25.90
C ILE A 25 -5.65 10.78 -25.09
N SER A 26 -4.52 10.24 -24.62
CA SER A 26 -4.51 9.36 -23.48
C SER A 26 -4.95 10.26 -22.34
N ALA A 27 -6.27 10.39 -22.21
CA ALA A 27 -6.88 10.84 -20.98
C ALA A 27 -6.19 10.03 -19.90
N CYS A 28 -5.40 10.71 -19.09
CA CYS A 28 -4.81 10.13 -17.91
C CYS A 28 -6.01 9.77 -17.04
N THR A 29 -6.55 8.57 -17.22
CA THR A 29 -7.52 8.01 -16.30
C THR A 29 -6.69 7.71 -15.07
N PHE A 30 -6.45 8.76 -14.27
CA PHE A 30 -5.83 8.65 -12.97
C PHE A 30 -6.84 7.88 -12.13
N GLN A 31 -6.76 6.56 -12.22
CA GLN A 31 -7.54 5.66 -11.41
C GLN A 31 -6.92 5.75 -10.03
N GLN A 32 -7.37 6.74 -9.28
CA GLN A 32 -7.00 6.93 -7.90
C GLN A 32 -7.43 5.66 -7.18
N THR A 33 -6.45 4.78 -6.89
CA THR A 33 -6.69 3.60 -6.08
C THR A 33 -7.21 4.08 -4.74
N GLU A 34 -8.43 3.69 -4.40
CA GLU A 34 -9.04 4.08 -3.14
C GLU A 34 -8.37 3.27 -2.02
N VAL A 35 -7.25 3.80 -1.52
CA VAL A 35 -6.47 3.21 -0.42
C VAL A 35 -7.23 3.30 0.91
N ALA A 36 -8.12 4.29 1.07
CA ALA A 36 -8.98 4.38 2.24
C ALA A 36 -9.89 3.14 2.36
N GLY A 37 -10.09 2.64 3.57
CA GLY A 37 -10.88 1.45 3.85
C GLY A 37 -10.39 0.65 5.04
N THR A 38 -11.06 -0.47 5.29
CA THR A 38 -10.73 -1.40 6.37
C THR A 38 -10.01 -2.60 5.81
N TYR A 39 -8.85 -2.91 6.35
CA TYR A 39 -8.01 -4.04 6.01
C TYR A 39 -7.93 -4.99 7.20
N LYS A 40 -8.00 -6.29 6.94
CA LYS A 40 -7.89 -7.33 7.97
C LYS A 40 -6.81 -8.31 7.62
N THR A 41 -6.23 -8.93 8.64
CA THR A 41 -5.20 -9.94 8.40
C THR A 41 -5.75 -11.04 7.51
N GLU A 42 -5.00 -11.36 6.46
CA GLU A 42 -5.31 -12.49 5.61
C GLU A 42 -5.32 -13.77 6.47
N ASP A 43 -6.33 -14.63 6.28
CA ASP A 43 -6.31 -16.00 6.82
C ASP A 43 -5.95 -17.00 5.70
N PRO A 44 -4.64 -17.23 5.45
CA PRO A 44 -4.24 -18.14 4.39
C PRO A 44 -4.65 -19.58 4.73
N ASN A 45 -5.17 -20.29 3.74
CA ASN A 45 -5.48 -21.72 3.87
C ASN A 45 -4.21 -22.55 4.17
N LEU A 46 -4.40 -23.79 4.64
CA LEU A 46 -3.30 -24.68 5.02
C LEU A 46 -2.26 -24.89 3.91
N ILE A 47 -2.71 -24.93 2.65
CA ILE A 47 -1.83 -25.11 1.49
C ILE A 47 -0.94 -23.88 1.29
N LYS A 48 -1.52 -22.67 1.33
CA LYS A 48 -0.78 -21.41 1.23
C LYS A 48 0.18 -21.25 2.40
N LYS A 49 -0.24 -21.59 3.63
CA LYS A 49 0.64 -21.62 4.81
C LYS A 49 1.84 -22.54 4.60
N GLY A 50 1.61 -23.77 4.13
CA GLY A 50 2.68 -24.72 3.81
C GLY A 50 3.62 -24.22 2.72
N TRP A 51 3.09 -23.60 1.66
CA TRP A 51 3.89 -23.03 0.58
C TRP A 51 4.80 -21.89 1.06
N LYS A 52 4.24 -20.92 1.79
CA LYS A 52 4.98 -19.80 2.36
C LYS A 52 6.07 -20.26 3.33
N TYR A 53 5.79 -21.29 4.12
CA TYR A 53 6.77 -21.89 5.03
C TYR A 53 7.92 -22.58 4.29
N VAL A 54 7.60 -23.49 3.36
CA VAL A 54 8.61 -24.34 2.69
C VAL A 54 9.43 -23.57 1.64
N PHE A 55 8.79 -22.72 0.85
CA PHE A 55 9.44 -22.09 -0.32
C PHE A 55 9.87 -20.64 -0.06
N GLU A 56 9.17 -19.91 0.80
CA GLU A 56 9.45 -18.49 1.05
C GLU A 56 10.10 -18.22 2.42
N GLY A 57 10.30 -19.28 3.21
CA GLY A 57 11.01 -19.25 4.49
C GLY A 57 10.30 -18.46 5.58
N TYR A 58 8.97 -18.32 5.50
CA TYR A 58 8.19 -17.70 6.58
C TYR A 58 8.00 -18.67 7.73
N GLU A 59 8.38 -18.27 8.94
CA GLU A 59 8.33 -19.12 10.13
C GLU A 59 7.18 -18.73 11.08
N GLY A 60 6.43 -17.69 10.72
CA GLY A 60 5.27 -17.22 11.48
C GLY A 60 4.27 -16.48 10.61
N PHE A 61 3.03 -16.43 11.09
CA PHE A 61 1.94 -15.66 10.50
C PHE A 61 1.39 -14.75 11.59
N THR A 62 1.33 -13.44 11.32
CA THR A 62 0.56 -12.55 12.18
C THR A 62 -0.91 -12.78 11.90
N THR A 63 -1.74 -12.74 12.93
CA THR A 63 -3.21 -12.83 12.82
C THR A 63 -3.84 -11.81 13.77
N GLY A 64 -5.11 -11.47 13.55
CA GLY A 64 -5.86 -10.60 14.45
C GLY A 64 -5.47 -9.12 14.41
N THR A 65 -4.85 -8.68 13.30
CA THR A 65 -4.64 -7.27 12.99
C THR A 65 -5.73 -6.76 12.04
N GLU A 66 -6.29 -5.61 12.38
CA GLU A 66 -7.22 -4.82 11.57
C GLU A 66 -6.68 -3.39 11.45
N LEU A 67 -6.73 -2.81 10.26
CA LEU A 67 -6.25 -1.46 9.96
C LEU A 67 -7.34 -0.71 9.20
N GLU A 68 -7.82 0.39 9.76
CA GLU A 68 -8.77 1.30 9.15
C GLU A 68 -8.05 2.57 8.71
N LEU A 69 -8.10 2.86 7.41
CA LEU A 69 -7.54 4.06 6.79
C LEU A 69 -8.69 5.01 6.43
N ASN A 70 -8.80 6.11 7.17
CA ASN A 70 -9.84 7.12 6.96
C ASN A 70 -9.48 8.07 5.82
N THR A 71 -10.49 8.62 5.15
CA THR A 71 -10.32 9.60 4.06
C THR A 71 -9.69 10.93 4.49
N ASP A 72 -9.64 11.21 5.79
CA ASP A 72 -9.02 12.40 6.38
C ASP A 72 -7.51 12.21 6.71
N SER A 73 -6.89 11.16 6.16
CA SER A 73 -5.49 10.79 6.39
C SER A 73 -5.18 10.36 7.83
N THR A 74 -6.19 9.98 8.62
CA THR A 74 -6.00 9.31 9.92
C THR A 74 -6.17 7.80 9.82
N PHE A 75 -5.53 7.04 10.71
CA PHE A 75 -5.74 5.59 10.77
C PHE A 75 -5.96 5.07 12.19
N TYR A 76 -6.65 3.93 12.25
CA TYR A 76 -6.82 3.11 13.45
C TYR A 76 -6.35 1.69 13.17
N MET A 77 -5.35 1.23 13.91
CA MET A 77 -4.84 -0.14 13.83
C MET A 77 -5.11 -0.87 15.13
N THR A 78 -5.64 -2.07 15.01
CA THR A 78 -6.10 -2.89 16.11
C THR A 78 -5.43 -4.25 15.97
N THR A 79 -4.43 -4.55 16.81
CA THR A 79 -3.74 -5.85 16.83
C THR A 79 -4.32 -6.73 17.94
N CYS A 80 -3.80 -7.95 18.13
CA CYS A 80 -4.21 -8.79 19.26
C CYS A 80 -3.99 -8.14 20.63
N ALA A 81 -2.94 -7.32 20.76
CA ALA A 81 -2.53 -6.75 22.03
C ALA A 81 -2.78 -5.24 22.14
N ASN A 82 -2.78 -4.52 21.02
CA ASN A 82 -2.71 -3.06 21.00
C ASN A 82 -3.78 -2.43 20.12
N ILE A 83 -4.04 -1.15 20.40
CA ILE A 83 -4.76 -0.21 19.56
C ILE A 83 -3.80 0.95 19.30
N ILE A 84 -3.47 1.17 18.04
CA ILE A 84 -2.53 2.15 17.56
C ILE A 84 -3.29 3.16 16.70
N THR A 85 -2.98 4.43 16.85
CA THR A 85 -3.57 5.50 16.03
C THR A 85 -2.49 6.38 15.44
N GLY A 86 -2.78 7.00 14.31
CA GLY A 86 -1.86 7.95 13.71
C GLY A 86 -2.39 8.55 12.42
N THR A 87 -1.45 9.02 11.61
CA THR A 87 -1.73 9.60 10.30
C THR A 87 -1.08 8.76 9.22
N TRP A 88 -1.68 8.74 8.03
CA TRP A 88 -1.14 8.02 6.89
C TRP A 88 -1.06 8.89 5.64
N HIS A 89 -0.14 8.54 4.76
CA HIS A 89 -0.09 9.02 3.38
C HIS A 89 0.40 7.87 2.49
N HIS A 90 0.21 7.96 1.18
CA HIS A 90 0.67 6.92 0.26
C HIS A 90 1.34 7.51 -0.99
N THR A 91 2.16 6.69 -1.64
CA THR A 91 2.58 6.80 -3.04
C THR A 91 1.80 5.79 -3.87
N ASP A 92 2.20 5.55 -5.12
CA ASP A 92 1.54 4.56 -5.99
C ASP A 92 1.69 3.11 -5.49
N ASP A 93 2.80 2.82 -4.79
CA ASP A 93 3.21 1.48 -4.38
C ASP A 93 3.42 1.31 -2.87
N SER A 94 3.35 2.39 -2.10
CA SER A 94 3.74 2.39 -0.69
C SER A 94 2.77 3.20 0.16
N LEU A 95 2.41 2.66 1.32
CA LEU A 95 1.66 3.31 2.38
C LEU A 95 2.61 3.63 3.54
N TYR A 96 2.55 4.86 4.04
CA TYR A 96 3.37 5.35 5.13
C TYR A 96 2.49 5.60 6.35
N LEU A 97 2.70 4.84 7.41
CA LEU A 97 1.95 4.93 8.66
C LEU A 97 2.81 5.63 9.71
N ARG A 98 2.44 6.85 10.08
CA ARG A 98 3.09 7.60 11.16
C ARG A 98 2.35 7.36 12.46
N TYR A 99 2.98 6.66 13.40
CA TYR A 99 2.36 6.28 14.66
C TYR A 99 2.35 7.48 15.62
N GLN A 100 1.19 7.75 16.22
CA GLN A 100 1.05 8.82 17.21
C GLN A 100 0.76 8.26 18.60
N THR A 101 -0.04 7.20 18.69
CA THR A 101 -0.40 6.60 19.98
C THR A 101 -0.43 5.08 19.90
N ASN A 102 -0.09 4.42 21.01
CA ASN A 102 -0.17 2.97 21.18
C ASN A 102 -0.72 2.66 22.58
N ARG A 103 -1.85 1.96 22.67
CA ARG A 103 -2.48 1.54 23.93
C ARG A 103 -2.76 0.04 23.92
N TRP A 104 -2.62 -0.64 25.06
CA TRP A 104 -2.96 -2.05 25.19
C TRP A 104 -4.49 -2.27 25.19
N LYS A 105 -4.97 -3.36 24.59
CA LYS A 105 -6.39 -3.72 24.46
C LYS A 105 -7.01 -4.21 25.78
N ASN A 106 -6.34 -5.17 26.40
CA ASN A 106 -6.83 -5.86 27.58
C ASN A 106 -5.77 -5.73 28.63
N ASP A 107 -6.05 -4.90 29.63
CA ASP A 107 -5.00 -4.42 30.49
C ASP A 107 -5.18 -4.96 31.91
N SER A 108 -4.75 -6.21 32.13
CA SER A 108 -4.46 -6.70 33.48
C SER A 108 -3.29 -5.93 34.11
N LEU A 109 -2.48 -5.26 33.28
CA LEU A 109 -1.44 -4.30 33.67
C LEU A 109 -2.02 -2.88 33.88
N HIS A 110 -3.32 -2.59 33.69
CA HIS A 110 -3.92 -1.29 34.05
C HIS A 110 -4.20 -1.29 35.55
N GLU A 111 -4.44 -2.47 36.14
CA GLU A 111 -4.66 -2.59 37.58
C GLU A 111 -3.34 -2.40 38.36
N HIS A 112 -2.19 -2.79 37.78
CA HIS A 112 -0.89 -2.83 38.49
C HIS A 112 0.37 -2.36 37.71
N GLY A 113 0.23 -1.83 36.49
CA GLY A 113 1.34 -1.37 35.63
C GLY A 113 1.46 0.16 35.54
N ILE A 114 2.65 0.62 35.12
CA ILE A 114 3.21 1.99 35.01
C ILE A 114 2.21 3.15 35.25
N ASP A 115 1.73 3.32 36.49
CA ASP A 115 0.89 4.44 36.97
C ASP A 115 -0.26 4.91 36.06
N GLY A 116 -0.83 4.03 35.20
CA GLY A 116 -1.86 4.42 34.23
C GLY A 116 -1.40 5.46 33.18
N LYS A 117 -0.09 5.64 32.99
CA LYS A 117 0.44 6.62 32.03
C LYS A 117 0.42 6.05 30.61
N ARG A 118 -0.23 6.78 29.70
CA ARG A 118 -0.17 6.52 28.25
C ARG A 118 1.30 6.61 27.82
N LEU A 119 1.81 5.56 27.18
CA LEU A 119 3.11 5.63 26.50
C LEU A 119 2.96 6.59 25.31
N THR A 120 3.36 7.83 25.52
CA THR A 120 3.59 8.75 24.41
C THR A 120 4.80 8.23 23.67
N ILE A 121 4.62 7.82 22.41
CA ILE A 121 5.74 7.42 21.57
C ILE A 121 6.59 8.67 21.37
N THR A 122 7.74 8.73 22.04
CA THR A 122 8.62 9.91 22.07
C THR A 122 9.40 10.09 20.77
N GLU A 123 9.44 9.05 19.93
CA GLU A 123 10.10 9.07 18.63
C GLU A 123 9.06 8.90 17.52
N GLU A 124 9.16 9.73 16.48
CA GLU A 124 8.29 9.64 15.31
C GLU A 124 8.61 8.37 14.52
N PHE A 125 7.95 7.26 14.87
CA PHE A 125 8.06 6.01 14.13
C PHE A 125 7.14 6.06 12.90
N THR A 126 7.74 5.94 11.71
CA THR A 126 7.03 5.79 10.45
C THR A 126 7.30 4.41 9.88
N GLU A 127 6.24 3.65 9.68
CA GLU A 127 6.31 2.34 9.06
C GLU A 127 5.93 2.44 7.57
N VAL A 128 6.68 1.73 6.73
CA VAL A 128 6.44 1.68 5.29
C VAL A 128 5.88 0.30 4.93
N VAL A 129 4.74 0.29 4.26
CA VAL A 129 3.98 -0.88 3.88
C VAL A 129 3.78 -0.88 2.38
N GLN A 130 4.00 -2.01 1.71
CA GLN A 130 3.81 -2.09 0.26
C GLN A 130 2.33 -2.29 -0.07
N ILE A 131 1.84 -1.56 -1.08
CA ILE A 131 0.48 -1.69 -1.61
C ILE A 131 0.52 -2.59 -2.85
N GLU A 132 -0.25 -3.67 -2.83
CA GLU A 132 -0.45 -4.55 -3.99
C GLU A 132 -1.95 -4.79 -4.21
N GLY A 133 -2.58 -3.93 -5.02
CA GLY A 133 -4.03 -3.98 -5.24
C GLY A 133 -4.82 -3.70 -3.96
N ASN A 134 -5.54 -4.71 -3.47
CA ASN A 134 -6.29 -4.64 -2.21
C ASN A 134 -5.49 -5.15 -0.99
N GLN A 135 -4.19 -5.39 -1.16
CA GLN A 135 -3.34 -5.94 -0.12
C GLN A 135 -2.30 -4.94 0.38
N LEU A 136 -2.00 -5.04 1.66
CA LEU A 136 -0.94 -4.32 2.36
C LEU A 136 0.07 -5.33 2.90
N ILE A 137 1.33 -5.21 2.47
CA ILE A 137 2.39 -6.21 2.73
C ILE A 137 3.53 -5.57 3.53
N TRP A 138 3.87 -6.18 4.66
CA TRP A 138 5.06 -5.81 5.44
C TRP A 138 6.25 -6.69 5.03
N ASN A 139 7.14 -6.17 4.18
CA ASN A 139 8.25 -6.95 3.64
C ASN A 139 9.40 -7.23 4.65
N ASN A 140 9.49 -6.44 5.72
CA ASN A 140 10.58 -6.50 6.70
C ASN A 140 10.11 -6.93 8.10
N SER A 141 8.95 -7.57 8.22
CA SER A 141 8.49 -8.09 9.51
C SER A 141 9.33 -9.28 9.95
N LYS A 142 10.31 -9.01 10.80
CA LYS A 142 10.96 -10.02 11.63
C LYS A 142 10.32 -10.00 13.01
N ALA A 143 10.06 -11.18 13.58
CA ALA A 143 9.76 -11.30 14.99
C ALA A 143 10.99 -10.86 15.82
N GLU A 144 10.78 -10.59 17.12
CA GLU A 144 11.86 -10.19 18.04
C GLU A 144 13.02 -11.20 18.09
N ASP A 145 12.75 -12.47 17.78
CA ASP A 145 13.72 -13.56 17.69
C ASP A 145 14.40 -13.70 16.32
N GLY A 146 14.12 -12.77 15.39
CA GLY A 146 14.72 -12.72 14.06
C GLY A 146 14.01 -13.54 12.98
N ARG A 147 12.95 -14.28 13.32
CA ARG A 147 12.19 -15.10 12.38
C ARG A 147 11.41 -14.24 11.38
N LYS A 148 11.35 -14.68 10.12
CA LYS A 148 10.58 -13.99 9.07
C LYS A 148 9.08 -14.25 9.26
N VAL A 149 8.28 -13.19 9.44
CA VAL A 149 6.85 -13.28 9.70
C VAL A 149 6.06 -12.77 8.50
N TYR A 150 5.06 -13.54 8.09
CA TYR A 150 4.12 -13.16 7.05
C TYR A 150 3.05 -12.25 7.64
N ILE A 151 3.00 -11.01 7.16
CA ILE A 151 1.97 -10.04 7.53
C ILE A 151 1.42 -9.43 6.26
N VAL A 152 0.20 -9.85 5.92
CA VAL A 152 -0.58 -9.29 4.81
C VAL A 152 -1.95 -8.94 5.33
N LEU A 153 -2.38 -7.71 5.06
CA LEU A 153 -3.76 -7.28 5.30
C LEU A 153 -4.48 -7.15 3.96
N GLU A 154 -5.72 -7.61 3.91
CA GLU A 154 -6.59 -7.58 2.73
C GLU A 154 -7.86 -6.77 3.05
N LYS A 155 -8.30 -5.97 2.07
CA LYS A 155 -9.49 -5.12 2.15
C LYS A 155 -10.79 -5.92 1.99
#